data_AF-A0A8D2GD10-F1
#
_entry.id   AF-A0A8D2GD10-F1
#
_cell.length_a   1.000
_cell.length_b   1.000
_cell.length_c   1.000
_cell.angle_alpha   90.00
_cell.angle_beta   90.00
_cell.angle_gamma   90.00
#
_symmetry.space_group_name_H-M   'P 1'
#
loop_
_entity.id
_entity.type
_entity.pdbx_description
1 polymer ?
#
loop_
_entity_poly.entity_id
_entity_poly.type
_entity_poly.pdbx_seq_one_letter_code
_entity_poly.pdbx_strand_id
1 'polypeptide(L)'
;MREMYRSYVEMLVSTALDPDMIQALEDTHDELYLPPMRKIDGLLNEHKKKVLKRLSLSPALQDALHTFPQLQVEQSGEGSPEEGAVRLRPAGEPYNRKTLSKLKRSVVRAQEFKVELEKSGYYTLYHSLHHYKYHTFLRCRDQTLAIEGGAEDLGQEEVVQQCMRNQPWLEQLFDSFSDLLAQAQAHSRCG
;
A
#
# COMPACT_ATOMS: atom_id res chain seq x y z
N MET A 1 -0.79 18.84 5.11
CA MET A 1 -0.62 17.53 4.44
C MET A 1 0.54 16.74 5.04
N ARG A 2 1.76 17.29 5.13
CA ARG A 2 2.93 16.61 5.73
C ARG A 2 2.70 16.16 7.17
N GLU A 3 2.19 17.04 8.04
CA GLU A 3 1.89 16.71 9.45
C GLU A 3 0.84 15.58 9.57
N MET A 4 -0.26 15.68 8.82
CA MET A 4 -1.27 14.64 8.76
C MET A 4 -0.70 13.29 8.29
N TYR A 5 0.17 13.30 7.28
CA TYR A 5 0.85 12.09 6.82
C TYR A 5 1.82 11.55 7.88
N ARG A 6 2.50 12.44 8.62
CA ARG A 6 3.36 12.07 9.74
C ARG A 6 2.57 11.35 10.83
N SER A 7 1.42 11.88 11.26
CA SER A 7 0.53 11.20 12.23
C SER A 7 0.03 9.85 11.71
N TYR A 8 -0.24 9.76 10.40
CA TYR A 8 -0.60 8.48 9.77
C TYR A 8 0.53 7.45 9.82
N VAL A 9 1.78 7.86 9.55
CA VAL A 9 2.95 6.98 9.66
C VAL A 9 3.19 6.57 11.12
N GLU A 10 3.07 7.50 12.05
CA GLU A 10 3.21 7.21 13.49
C GLU A 10 2.24 6.12 13.95
N MET A 11 0.96 6.22 13.56
CA MET A 11 -0.03 5.18 13.81
C MET A 11 0.36 3.82 13.20
N LEU A 12 0.93 3.80 11.98
CA LEU A 12 1.39 2.55 11.36
C LEU A 12 2.63 1.97 12.03
N VAL A 13 3.52 2.81 12.57
CA VAL A 13 4.65 2.38 13.41
C VAL A 13 4.13 1.76 14.71
N SER A 14 3.19 2.42 15.40
CA SER A 14 2.52 1.84 16.58
C SER A 14 1.83 0.52 16.26
N THR A 15 1.16 0.43 15.11
CA THR A 15 0.52 -0.82 14.65
C THR A 15 1.53 -1.93 14.36
N ALA A 16 2.76 -1.60 13.96
CA ALA A 16 3.81 -2.59 13.74
C ALA A 16 4.33 -3.19 15.05
N LEU A 17 4.25 -2.43 16.15
CA LEU A 17 4.64 -2.86 17.50
C LEU A 17 3.48 -3.52 18.26
N ASP A 18 2.25 -3.07 18.01
CA ASP A 18 1.01 -3.62 18.58
C ASP A 18 -0.04 -3.86 17.47
N PRO A 19 -0.28 -5.13 17.09
CA PRO A 19 -1.27 -5.49 16.08
C PRO A 19 -2.71 -5.08 16.39
N ASP A 20 -3.04 -4.84 17.67
CA ASP A 20 -4.39 -4.44 18.10
C ASP A 20 -4.60 -2.92 18.08
N MET A 21 -3.54 -2.13 17.80
CA MET A 21 -3.56 -0.67 17.81
C MET A 21 -4.73 -0.07 17.00
N ILE A 22 -4.93 -0.52 15.75
CA ILE A 22 -6.02 0.01 14.91
C ILE A 22 -7.39 -0.27 15.53
N GLN A 23 -7.59 -1.47 16.08
CA GLN A 23 -8.85 -1.85 16.72
C GLN A 23 -9.08 -1.00 17.98
N ALA A 24 -8.04 -0.83 18.81
CA ALA A 24 -8.11 0.00 20.01
C ALA A 24 -8.46 1.47 19.68
N LEU A 25 -7.85 2.04 18.64
CA LEU A 25 -8.18 3.40 18.17
C LEU A 25 -9.65 3.50 17.74
N GLU A 26 -10.15 2.53 16.98
CA GLU A 26 -11.55 2.50 16.54
C GLU A 26 -12.52 2.38 17.71
N ASP A 27 -12.24 1.50 18.67
CA ASP A 27 -13.09 1.26 19.84
C ASP A 27 -13.15 2.49 20.75
N THR A 28 -12.02 3.19 20.91
CA THR A 28 -11.90 4.39 21.75
C THR A 28 -12.27 5.69 21.05
N HIS A 29 -12.59 5.63 19.75
CA HIS A 29 -12.88 6.81 18.92
C HIS A 29 -11.77 7.86 18.97
N ASP A 30 -10.51 7.40 18.92
CA ASP A 30 -9.34 8.26 19.07
C ASP A 30 -9.35 9.48 18.13
N GLU A 31 -9.22 10.67 18.70
CA GLU A 31 -9.30 11.93 17.96
C GLU A 31 -7.97 12.36 17.32
N LEU A 32 -6.86 11.70 17.70
CA LEU A 32 -5.52 12.07 17.23
C LEU A 32 -5.17 11.38 15.91
N TYR A 33 -5.31 10.06 15.83
CA TYR A 33 -4.87 9.21 14.73
C TYR A 33 -5.98 8.82 13.76
N LEU A 34 -7.23 8.66 14.22
CA LEU A 34 -8.33 8.29 13.30
C LEU A 34 -8.60 9.36 12.23
N PRO A 35 -8.63 10.68 12.52
CA PRO A 35 -8.90 11.67 11.48
C PRO A 35 -7.81 11.69 10.38
N PRO A 36 -6.50 11.71 10.69
CA PRO A 36 -5.46 11.54 9.68
C PRO A 36 -5.57 10.23 8.90
N MET A 37 -5.82 9.10 9.57
CA MET A 37 -5.98 7.80 8.92
C MET A 37 -7.12 7.81 7.91
N ARG A 38 -8.31 8.24 8.33
CA ARG A 38 -9.50 8.34 7.45
C ARG A 38 -9.25 9.27 6.27
N LYS A 39 -8.52 10.37 6.49
CA LYS A 39 -8.22 11.33 5.43
C LYS A 39 -7.26 10.77 4.38
N ILE A 40 -6.19 10.11 4.79
CA ILE A 40 -5.23 9.45 3.88
C ILE A 40 -5.88 8.29 3.14
N ASP A 41 -6.57 7.39 3.87
CA ASP A 41 -7.29 6.25 3.28
C ASP A 41 -8.37 6.72 2.30
N GLY A 42 -9.05 7.82 2.62
CA GLY A 42 -10.01 8.49 1.76
C GLY A 42 -9.39 8.97 0.44
N LEU A 43 -8.29 9.73 0.51
CA LEU A 43 -7.58 10.22 -0.69
C LEU A 43 -7.15 9.09 -1.61
N LEU A 44 -6.55 8.03 -1.05
CA LEU A 44 -6.13 6.85 -1.81
C LEU A 44 -7.32 6.18 -2.50
N ASN A 45 -8.43 6.01 -1.78
CA ASN A 45 -9.63 5.38 -2.31
C ASN A 45 -10.32 6.23 -3.38
N GLU A 46 -10.33 7.55 -3.26
CA GLU A 46 -10.84 8.47 -4.28
C GLU A 46 -10.04 8.35 -5.58
N HIS A 47 -8.71 8.37 -5.49
CA HIS A 47 -7.84 8.19 -6.65
C HIS A 47 -7.99 6.79 -7.27
N LYS A 48 -8.06 5.74 -6.44
CA LYS A 48 -8.30 4.37 -6.89
C LYS A 48 -9.61 4.24 -7.67
N LYS A 49 -10.69 4.87 -7.19
CA LYS A 49 -11.99 4.91 -7.88
C LYS A 49 -11.91 5.64 -9.22
N LYS A 50 -11.11 6.70 -9.34
CA LYS A 50 -10.90 7.41 -10.62
C LYS A 50 -10.13 6.54 -11.62
N VAL A 51 -9.06 5.88 -11.19
CA VAL A 51 -8.27 4.96 -12.02
C VAL A 51 -9.13 3.78 -12.49
N LEU A 52 -9.96 3.22 -11.60
CA LEU A 52 -10.87 2.11 -11.92
C LEU A 52 -11.78 2.40 -13.12
N LYS A 53 -12.23 3.66 -13.28
CA LYS A 53 -13.10 4.05 -14.41
C LYS A 53 -12.41 3.95 -15.77
N ARG A 54 -11.08 3.85 -15.82
CA ARG A 54 -10.27 3.69 -17.05
C ARG A 54 -9.89 2.24 -17.33
N LEU A 55 -10.25 1.31 -16.43
CA LEU A 55 -9.89 -0.10 -16.50
C LEU A 55 -11.10 -0.98 -16.84
N SER A 56 -10.84 -2.10 -17.51
CA SER A 56 -11.79 -3.20 -17.70
C SER A 56 -11.38 -4.37 -16.81
N LEU A 57 -11.86 -4.40 -15.56
CA LEU A 57 -11.54 -5.49 -14.64
C LEU A 57 -12.57 -6.62 -14.74
N SER A 58 -12.11 -7.83 -15.07
CA SER A 58 -12.89 -9.03 -14.78
C SER A 58 -12.96 -9.25 -13.26
N PRO A 59 -14.02 -9.89 -12.73
CA PRO A 59 -14.10 -10.18 -11.29
C PRO A 59 -12.89 -10.93 -10.75
N ALA A 60 -12.35 -11.90 -11.52
CA ALA A 60 -11.18 -12.67 -11.13
C ALA A 60 -9.90 -11.81 -11.06
N LEU A 61 -9.69 -10.92 -12.02
CA LEU A 61 -8.53 -10.01 -11.98
C LEU A 61 -8.65 -9.01 -10.83
N GLN A 62 -9.85 -8.46 -10.60
CA GLN A 62 -10.07 -7.54 -9.48
C GLN A 62 -9.79 -8.21 -8.13
N ASP A 63 -10.30 -9.43 -7.93
CA ASP A 63 -10.08 -10.22 -6.71
C ASP A 63 -8.58 -10.49 -6.50
N ALA A 64 -7.86 -10.90 -7.55
CA ALA A 64 -6.43 -11.14 -7.48
C ALA A 64 -5.64 -9.86 -7.14
N LEU A 65 -5.97 -8.72 -7.77
CA LEU A 65 -5.34 -7.43 -7.50
C LEU A 65 -5.66 -6.85 -6.12
N HIS A 66 -6.69 -7.36 -5.42
CA HIS A 66 -7.02 -6.94 -4.04
C HIS A 66 -6.47 -7.90 -3.00
N THR A 67 -6.28 -9.16 -3.38
CA THR A 67 -5.80 -10.22 -2.51
C THR A 67 -4.28 -10.20 -2.35
N PHE A 68 -3.56 -9.97 -3.45
CA PHE A 68 -2.11 -10.16 -3.52
C PHE A 68 -1.38 -8.81 -3.55
N PRO A 69 -0.58 -8.48 -2.51
CA PRO A 69 0.01 -7.14 -2.37
C PRO A 69 1.18 -6.86 -3.31
N GLN A 70 1.70 -7.83 -4.04
CA GLN A 70 2.76 -7.65 -5.03
C GLN A 70 2.20 -7.85 -6.44
N LEU A 71 2.82 -7.21 -7.43
CA LEU A 71 2.43 -7.33 -8.82
C LEU A 71 3.68 -7.31 -9.69
N GLN A 72 3.89 -8.38 -10.46
CA GLN A 72 4.89 -8.42 -11.50
C GLN A 72 4.22 -8.15 -12.84
N VAL A 73 4.90 -7.36 -13.67
CA VAL A 73 4.42 -6.92 -14.98
C VAL A 73 5.45 -7.36 -16.01
N GLU A 74 5.06 -8.30 -16.87
CA GLU A 74 5.91 -8.80 -17.93
C GLU A 74 5.36 -8.41 -19.29
N GLN A 75 6.18 -7.71 -20.06
CA GLN A 75 5.85 -7.37 -21.43
C GLN A 75 6.26 -8.50 -22.35
N SER A 76 5.41 -8.81 -23.32
CA SER A 76 5.75 -9.76 -24.38
C SER A 76 6.82 -9.13 -25.27
N GLY A 77 7.86 -9.88 -25.63
CA GLY A 77 8.96 -9.38 -26.47
C GLY A 77 8.49 -8.95 -27.87
N GLU A 78 9.22 -7.99 -28.46
CA GLU A 78 9.00 -7.53 -29.84
C GLU A 78 9.03 -8.72 -30.82
N GLY A 79 8.07 -8.75 -31.76
CA GLY A 79 7.93 -9.84 -32.74
C GLY A 79 7.22 -11.10 -32.22
N SER A 80 6.66 -11.08 -31.01
CA SER A 80 5.82 -12.17 -30.51
C SER A 80 4.38 -12.06 -31.02
N PRO A 81 3.65 -13.18 -31.20
CA PRO A 81 2.21 -13.13 -31.52
C PRO A 81 1.34 -12.54 -30.39
N GLU A 82 1.93 -12.17 -29.25
CA GLU A 82 1.29 -11.45 -28.14
C GLU A 82 1.66 -9.95 -28.09
N GLU A 83 2.18 -9.39 -29.19
CA GLU A 83 2.47 -7.97 -29.34
C GLU A 83 1.23 -7.11 -29.00
N GLY A 84 1.42 -6.11 -28.13
CA GLY A 84 0.33 -5.27 -27.60
C GLY A 84 -0.36 -5.79 -26.32
N ALA A 85 0.11 -6.90 -25.74
CA ALA A 85 -0.38 -7.41 -24.47
C ALA A 85 0.70 -7.57 -23.40
N VAL A 86 0.29 -7.39 -22.15
CA VAL A 86 1.13 -7.49 -20.95
C VAL A 86 0.56 -8.54 -20.03
N ARG A 87 1.45 -9.30 -19.39
CA ARG A 87 1.10 -10.30 -18.39
C ARG A 87 1.27 -9.72 -17.00
N LEU A 88 0.17 -9.70 -16.27
CA LEU A 88 0.11 -9.34 -14.85
C LEU A 88 0.18 -10.62 -14.02
N ARG A 89 1.12 -10.66 -13.07
CA ARG A 89 1.23 -11.74 -12.08
C ARG A 89 1.14 -11.16 -10.67
N PRO A 90 -0.08 -11.10 -10.09
CA PRO A 90 -0.24 -10.80 -8.68
C PRO A 90 0.53 -11.82 -7.84
N ALA A 91 1.13 -11.38 -6.72
CA ALA A 91 1.99 -12.21 -5.89
C ALA A 91 2.04 -11.72 -4.43
N GLY A 92 2.79 -12.45 -3.60
CA GLY A 92 2.93 -12.16 -2.17
C GLY A 92 1.87 -12.83 -1.31
N GLU A 93 2.01 -12.69 0.00
CA GLU A 93 1.07 -13.29 0.95
C GLU A 93 -0.14 -12.37 1.16
N PRO A 94 -1.37 -12.90 1.05
CA PRO A 94 -2.58 -12.17 1.43
C PRO A 94 -2.55 -11.69 2.88
N TYR A 95 -3.24 -10.60 3.14
CA TYR A 95 -3.28 -9.95 4.44
C TYR A 95 -4.69 -9.47 4.78
N ASN A 96 -4.97 -9.32 6.07
CA ASN A 96 -6.21 -8.71 6.52
C ASN A 96 -6.11 -7.19 6.34
N ARG A 97 -6.99 -6.60 5.54
CA ARG A 97 -6.96 -5.17 5.21
C ARG A 97 -7.29 -4.24 6.39
N LYS A 98 -7.91 -4.76 7.46
CA LYS A 98 -8.20 -4.02 8.69
C LYS A 98 -7.01 -4.01 9.64
N THR A 99 -6.47 -5.19 9.96
CA THR A 99 -5.41 -5.36 10.95
C THR A 99 -4.00 -5.33 10.36
N LEU A 100 -3.88 -5.34 9.02
CA LEU A 100 -2.62 -5.42 8.27
C LEU A 100 -1.79 -6.70 8.54
N SER A 101 -2.33 -7.65 9.28
CA SER A 101 -1.68 -8.92 9.58
C SER A 101 -1.73 -9.89 8.39
N LYS A 102 -0.64 -10.62 8.16
CA LYS A 102 -0.59 -11.73 7.19
C LYS A 102 -1.63 -12.80 7.50
N LEU A 103 -2.23 -13.39 6.47
CA LEU A 103 -3.12 -14.54 6.63
C LEU A 103 -2.29 -15.83 6.74
N LYS A 104 -2.52 -16.62 7.80
CA LYS A 104 -1.71 -17.81 8.17
C LYS A 104 -1.76 -18.97 7.16
N ARG A 105 -2.65 -18.91 6.16
CA ARG A 105 -2.77 -19.92 5.10
C ARG A 105 -3.25 -19.24 3.82
N SER A 106 -2.38 -19.16 2.81
CA SER A 106 -2.80 -18.90 1.45
C SER A 106 -2.55 -20.15 0.61
N VAL A 107 -3.61 -20.91 0.35
CA VAL A 107 -3.57 -22.10 -0.52
C VAL A 107 -3.85 -21.71 -1.98
N VAL A 108 -4.19 -20.44 -2.23
CA VAL A 108 -4.57 -19.94 -3.55
C VAL A 108 -3.31 -19.45 -4.26
N ARG A 109 -2.90 -20.18 -5.30
CA ARG A 109 -1.86 -19.71 -6.21
C ARG A 109 -2.43 -18.56 -7.03
N ALA A 110 -1.72 -17.45 -7.09
CA ALA A 110 -2.13 -16.32 -7.92
C ALA A 110 -2.18 -16.73 -9.39
N GLN A 111 -3.29 -16.41 -10.04
CA GLN A 111 -3.47 -16.59 -11.48
C GLN A 111 -2.75 -15.48 -12.24
N GLU A 112 -2.28 -15.79 -13.45
CA GLU A 112 -1.74 -14.80 -14.37
C GLU A 112 -2.83 -14.25 -15.26
N PHE A 113 -2.78 -12.95 -15.55
CA PHE A 113 -3.78 -12.26 -16.35
C PHE A 113 -3.11 -11.54 -17.52
N LYS A 114 -3.70 -11.65 -18.71
CA LYS A 114 -3.28 -10.91 -19.89
C LYS A 114 -4.15 -9.65 -20.02
N VAL A 115 -3.51 -8.49 -20.16
CA VAL A 115 -4.17 -7.18 -20.29
C VAL A 115 -3.58 -6.40 -21.46
N GLU A 116 -4.26 -5.34 -21.88
CA GLU A 116 -3.81 -4.46 -22.95
C GLU A 116 -2.58 -3.64 -22.51
N LEU A 117 -1.53 -3.63 -23.34
CA LEU A 117 -0.28 -2.91 -23.06
C LEU A 117 -0.50 -1.42 -22.77
N GLU A 118 -1.36 -0.77 -23.56
CA GLU A 118 -1.71 0.65 -23.40
C GLU A 118 -2.29 0.96 -22.01
N LYS A 119 -2.97 -0.02 -21.39
CA LYS A 119 -3.59 0.15 -20.07
C LYS A 119 -2.75 -0.38 -18.91
N SER A 120 -1.63 -1.04 -19.18
CA SER A 120 -0.78 -1.69 -18.17
C SER A 120 -0.43 -0.76 -16.99
N GLY A 121 -0.09 0.50 -17.27
CA GLY A 121 0.20 1.50 -16.24
C GLY A 121 -0.98 1.78 -15.30
N TYR A 122 -2.22 1.77 -15.79
CA TYR A 122 -3.40 1.95 -14.95
C TYR A 122 -3.63 0.77 -14.01
N TYR A 123 -3.35 -0.47 -14.44
CA TYR A 123 -3.44 -1.64 -13.55
C TYR A 123 -2.43 -1.57 -12.41
N THR A 124 -1.17 -1.22 -12.72
CA THR A 124 -0.11 -1.04 -11.72
C THR A 124 -0.47 0.09 -10.75
N LEU A 125 -0.97 1.22 -11.25
CA LEU A 125 -1.36 2.35 -10.43
C LEU A 125 -2.56 2.03 -9.53
N TYR A 126 -3.56 1.33 -10.06
CA TYR A 126 -4.72 0.86 -9.29
C TYR A 126 -4.29 -0.06 -8.14
N HIS A 127 -3.39 -0.99 -8.42
CA HIS A 127 -2.82 -1.94 -7.44
C HIS A 127 -2.02 -1.22 -6.36
N SER A 128 -1.11 -0.30 -6.75
CA SER A 128 -0.33 0.53 -5.83
C SER A 128 -1.22 1.34 -4.89
N LEU A 129 -2.28 1.98 -5.42
CA LEU A 129 -3.25 2.73 -4.61
C LEU A 129 -4.04 1.81 -3.65
N HIS A 130 -4.36 0.59 -4.07
CA HIS A 130 -5.07 -0.37 -3.25
C HIS A 130 -4.22 -0.82 -2.04
N HIS A 131 -2.96 -1.14 -2.28
CA HIS A 131 -2.06 -1.72 -1.28
C HIS A 131 -1.18 -0.70 -0.56
N TYR A 132 -1.33 0.59 -0.85
CA TYR A 132 -0.48 1.65 -0.31
C TYR A 132 -0.32 1.58 1.23
N LYS A 133 -1.43 1.52 1.98
CA LYS A 133 -1.41 1.42 3.45
C LYS A 133 -0.59 0.23 3.94
N TYR A 134 -0.77 -0.93 3.29
CA TYR A 134 -0.07 -2.14 3.67
C TYR A 134 1.43 -2.04 3.38
N HIS A 135 1.82 -1.51 2.21
CA HIS A 135 3.24 -1.31 1.89
C HIS A 135 3.91 -0.29 2.79
N THR A 136 3.23 0.81 3.14
CA THR A 136 3.73 1.76 4.12
C THR A 136 3.88 1.12 5.50
N PHE A 137 2.91 0.29 5.91
CA PHE A 137 3.01 -0.50 7.15
C PHE A 137 4.21 -1.45 7.15
N LEU A 138 4.48 -2.15 6.04
CA LEU A 138 5.65 -3.02 5.93
C LEU A 138 6.95 -2.21 6.11
N ARG A 139 7.05 -1.02 5.50
CA ARG A 139 8.20 -0.12 5.72
C ARG A 139 8.31 0.35 7.17
N CYS A 140 7.19 0.60 7.84
CA CYS A 140 7.17 0.95 9.27
C CYS A 140 7.67 -0.21 10.12
N ARG A 141 7.19 -1.43 9.86
CA ARG A 141 7.64 -2.65 10.55
C ARG A 141 9.14 -2.93 10.32
N ASP A 142 9.62 -2.75 9.09
CA ASP A 142 11.04 -2.94 8.81
C ASP A 142 11.89 -1.89 9.55
N GLN A 143 11.38 -0.65 9.69
CA GLN A 143 12.02 0.40 10.49
C GLN A 143 12.01 0.10 12.00
N THR A 144 10.92 -0.43 12.56
CA THR A 144 10.86 -0.82 13.99
C THR A 144 11.84 -1.95 14.28
N LEU A 145 11.88 -2.98 13.42
CA LEU A 145 12.81 -4.11 13.55
C LEU A 145 14.28 -3.66 13.47
N ALA A 146 14.59 -2.68 12.62
CA ALA A 146 15.95 -2.13 12.53
C ALA A 146 16.40 -1.43 13.82
N ILE A 147 15.48 -0.77 14.53
CA ILE A 147 15.75 -0.11 15.81
C ILE A 147 15.85 -1.14 16.95
N GLU A 148 14.89 -2.07 17.03
CA GLU A 148 14.87 -3.13 18.04
C GLU A 148 16.07 -4.07 17.92
N GLY A 149 16.51 -4.40 16.69
CA GLY A 149 17.68 -5.25 16.46
C GLY A 149 19.01 -4.60 16.83
N GLY A 150 19.03 -3.28 17.08
CA GLY A 150 20.23 -2.50 17.40
C GLY A 150 20.40 -2.16 18.88
N ALA A 151 19.42 -2.44 19.75
CA ALA A 151 19.42 -2.04 21.15
C ALA A 151 18.70 -3.07 22.04
N GLU A 152 19.22 -3.33 23.24
CA GLU A 152 18.51 -4.16 24.23
C GLU A 152 17.48 -3.33 25.01
N ASP A 153 16.27 -3.87 25.15
CA ASP A 153 15.19 -3.42 26.05
C ASP A 153 14.62 -2.01 25.81
N LEU A 154 14.42 -1.62 24.54
CA LEU A 154 13.64 -0.43 24.21
C LEU A 154 12.14 -0.70 24.40
N GLY A 155 11.46 0.14 25.19
CA GLY A 155 10.01 0.15 25.24
C GLY A 155 9.38 0.62 23.92
N GLN A 156 8.14 0.19 23.64
CA GLN A 156 7.44 0.52 22.40
C GLN A 156 7.38 2.03 22.11
N GLU A 157 7.11 2.85 23.13
CA GLU A 157 7.07 4.30 22.99
C GLU A 157 8.41 4.88 22.50
N GLU A 158 9.53 4.39 23.02
CA GLU A 158 10.86 4.85 22.59
C GLU A 158 11.15 4.43 21.15
N VAL A 159 10.77 3.22 20.74
CA VAL A 159 10.89 2.76 19.34
C VAL A 159 10.08 3.67 18.41
N VAL A 160 8.83 4.01 18.77
CA VAL A 160 8.01 4.96 18.00
C VAL A 160 8.73 6.30 17.89
N GLN A 161 9.20 6.87 19.01
CA GLN A 161 9.87 8.16 19.00
C GLN A 161 11.15 8.16 18.15
N GLN A 162 11.91 7.06 18.12
CA GLN A 162 13.10 6.96 17.27
C GLN A 162 12.73 6.88 15.77
N CYS A 163 11.71 6.09 15.40
CA CYS A 163 11.16 6.11 14.04
C CYS A 163 10.76 7.54 13.64
N MET A 164 10.04 8.25 14.51
CA MET A 164 9.54 9.58 14.22
C MET A 164 10.63 10.66 14.22
N ARG A 165 11.78 10.43 14.85
CA ARG A 165 12.97 11.30 14.79
C ARG A 165 13.77 11.12 13.49
N ASN A 166 13.59 10.02 12.76
CA ASN A 166 14.24 9.77 11.49
C ASN A 166 13.60 10.59 10.35
N GLN A 167 13.95 11.88 10.26
CA GLN A 167 13.41 12.80 9.25
C GLN A 167 13.66 12.35 7.81
N PRO A 168 14.88 11.90 7.41
CA PRO A 168 15.11 11.46 6.04
C PRO A 168 14.19 10.31 5.60
N TRP A 169 13.93 9.36 6.49
CA TRP A 169 13.00 8.25 6.22
C TRP A 169 11.55 8.73 6.07
N LEU A 170 11.09 9.61 6.96
CA LEU A 170 9.75 10.18 6.87
C LEU A 170 9.55 11.03 5.60
N GLU A 171 10.55 11.78 5.20
CA GLU A 171 10.55 12.55 3.96
C GLU A 171 10.45 11.62 2.74
N GLN A 172 11.24 10.55 2.67
CA GLN A 172 11.16 9.55 1.60
C GLN A 172 9.77 8.88 1.52
N LEU A 173 9.14 8.60 2.67
CA LEU A 173 7.78 8.07 2.71
C LEU A 173 6.77 9.09 2.16
N PHE A 174 6.89 10.36 2.55
CA PHE A 174 6.01 11.41 2.08
C PHE A 174 6.20 11.73 0.59
N ASP A 175 7.42 11.70 0.09
CA ASP A 175 7.70 11.92 -1.33
C ASP A 175 7.13 10.76 -2.16
N SER A 176 7.33 9.51 -1.72
CA SER A 176 6.68 8.34 -2.33
C SER A 176 5.15 8.45 -2.36
N PHE A 177 4.53 8.97 -1.28
CA PHE A 177 3.09 9.23 -1.22
C PHE A 177 2.67 10.28 -2.25
N SER A 178 3.40 11.39 -2.28
CA SER A 178 3.11 12.54 -3.14
C SER A 178 3.23 12.18 -4.61
N ASP A 179 4.26 11.40 -4.98
CA ASP A 179 4.46 10.89 -6.33
C ASP A 179 3.32 9.98 -6.77
N LEU A 180 2.86 9.07 -5.89
CA LEU A 180 1.73 8.20 -6.19
C LEU A 180 0.44 9.00 -6.46
N LEU A 181 0.17 10.02 -5.64
CA LEU A 181 -0.99 10.90 -5.84
C LEU A 181 -0.84 11.73 -7.12
N ALA A 182 0.36 12.23 -7.41
CA ALA A 182 0.63 13.00 -8.63
C ALA A 182 0.41 12.14 -9.89
N GLN A 183 0.88 10.89 -9.89
CA GLN A 183 0.61 9.93 -10.96
C GLN A 183 -0.91 9.71 -11.12
N ALA A 184 -1.62 9.44 -10.03
CA ALA A 184 -3.08 9.28 -10.06
C ALA A 184 -3.85 10.52 -10.54
N GLN A 185 -3.32 11.72 -10.30
CA GLN A 185 -3.89 12.97 -10.80
C GLN A 185 -3.62 13.16 -12.29
N ALA A 186 -2.39 12.94 -12.77
CA ALA A 186 -2.03 13.08 -14.17
C ALA A 186 -2.88 12.14 -15.05
N HIS A 187 -3.01 10.88 -14.63
CA HIS A 187 -3.83 9.87 -15.30
C HIS A 187 -5.35 10.16 -15.26
N SER A 188 -5.82 11.06 -14.39
CA SER A 188 -7.22 11.50 -14.38
C SER A 188 -7.53 12.63 -15.37
N ARG A 189 -6.51 13.36 -15.85
CA ARG A 189 -6.64 14.53 -16.73
C ARG A 189 -6.46 14.22 -18.22
N CYS A 190 -5.79 13.13 -18.57
CA CYS A 190 -5.48 12.77 -19.97
C CYS A 190 -6.60 12.01 -20.70
N GLY A 191 -7.85 12.45 -20.62
CA GLY A 191 -8.88 11.92 -21.51
C GLY A 191 -10.25 12.41 -21.19
#